data_AF-A0A7J4IAJ0-F1
#
_entry.id   AF-A0A7J4IAJ0-F1
#
_cell.length_a   1.000
_cell.length_b   1.000
_cell.length_c   1.000
_cell.angle_alpha   90.00
_cell.angle_beta   90.00
_cell.angle_gamma   90.00
#
_symmetry.space_group_name_H-M   'P 1'
#
loop_
_entity.id
_entity.type
_entity.pdbx_description
1 polymer ?
#
loop_
_entity_poly.entity_id
_entity_poly.type
_entity_poly.pdbx_seq_one_letter_code
_entity_poly.pdbx_strand_id
1 'polypeptide(L)'
;MKKRRICTLLLVITLLLSGCSVFLVDSVSQPQSTVANKEDGWYYLPAYTNYAPQGLPDFDQRQDNWKARQGIWRFVGGLWSFCGPSSLAEIFWWFDSKHEDPDGYPGDGNNTYPLVRDLQAPGVPIPGPLSDDHNFNNVNDAATAWRSGRGPKELIEQLAWYCNSDFCRYPFIRGIFGTFQNYLEDGAWQWICDAGLQEHYRIEAVYHPEFTIICDHIQQNDAVVVLFLFYRPHASIFPTFRISHYCAVAGVNLEGYIALSDPIQNIENPGPSPADHNDAGIVSHDIHAINFSCPLPERASWWIPNYFSVGPIKLGGIPTYALIISEID
;
A
#
# COMPACT_ATOMS: atom_id res chain seq x y z
N MET A 1 70.05 20.08 -4.88
CA MET A 1 68.86 20.52 -4.12
C MET A 1 68.15 19.29 -3.53
N LYS A 2 67.67 19.42 -2.29
CA LYS A 2 67.45 18.37 -1.28
C LYS A 2 66.38 17.33 -1.62
N LYS A 3 66.72 16.05 -1.41
CA LYS A 3 65.79 14.93 -1.15
C LYS A 3 65.14 15.13 0.24
N ARG A 4 63.84 14.84 0.37
CA ARG A 4 63.21 14.53 1.66
C ARG A 4 62.42 13.23 1.54
N ARG A 5 62.90 12.22 2.27
CA ARG A 5 62.16 11.07 2.80
C ARG A 5 61.49 11.51 4.13
N ILE A 6 60.73 10.59 4.74
CA ILE A 6 60.21 10.54 6.14
C ILE A 6 58.73 10.93 6.21
N CYS A 7 57.81 10.23 6.90
CA CYS A 7 57.80 8.92 7.54
C CYS A 7 56.32 8.59 7.85
N THR A 8 56.05 7.29 7.92
CA THR A 8 54.91 6.64 8.58
C THR A 8 54.73 7.13 10.02
N LEU A 9 53.49 7.35 10.46
CA LEU A 9 53.14 7.25 11.88
C LEU A 9 51.75 6.63 12.03
N LEU A 10 51.75 5.37 12.48
CA LEU A 10 50.63 4.71 13.14
C LEU A 10 50.26 5.48 14.41
N LEU A 11 48.97 5.66 14.70
CA LEU A 11 48.49 5.82 16.06
C LEU A 11 47.30 4.87 16.29
N VAL A 12 47.58 3.79 17.00
CA VAL A 12 46.62 2.92 17.68
C VAL A 12 46.46 3.46 19.08
N ILE A 13 45.25 3.83 19.51
CA ILE A 13 44.85 3.80 20.93
C ILE A 13 43.41 3.29 21.03
N THR A 14 43.28 2.29 21.88
CA THR A 14 42.16 1.42 22.24
C THR A 14 41.27 1.95 23.37
N LEU A 15 40.01 1.48 23.35
CA LEU A 15 39.10 1.10 24.45
C LEU A 15 38.53 2.19 25.39
N LEU A 16 37.18 2.23 25.49
CA LEU A 16 36.44 1.71 26.66
C LEU A 16 34.90 1.77 26.46
N LEU A 17 34.29 0.57 26.54
CA LEU A 17 33.01 0.18 27.18
C LEU A 17 31.82 1.16 27.21
N SER A 18 30.69 0.74 26.63
CA SER A 18 29.37 0.85 27.29
C SER A 18 28.32 -0.04 26.62
N GLY A 19 27.76 -0.97 27.40
CA GLY A 19 26.35 -1.37 27.30
C GLY A 19 25.94 -2.37 26.22
N CYS A 20 26.25 -3.66 26.40
CA CYS A 20 25.36 -4.72 25.94
C CYS A 20 24.09 -4.69 26.79
N SER A 21 22.94 -4.44 26.17
CA SER A 21 21.63 -4.78 26.72
C SER A 21 21.01 -5.85 25.83
N VAL A 22 21.10 -7.09 26.30
CA VAL A 22 20.28 -8.20 25.82
C VAL A 22 18.86 -7.90 26.31
N PHE A 23 17.94 -7.63 25.38
CA PHE A 23 16.52 -7.65 25.70
C PHE A 23 15.99 -9.06 25.45
N LEU A 24 15.40 -9.62 26.50
CA LEU A 24 14.57 -10.81 26.43
C LEU A 24 13.39 -10.51 25.50
N VAL A 25 13.18 -11.40 24.53
CA VAL A 25 11.99 -11.41 23.68
C VAL A 25 10.85 -11.92 24.57
N ASP A 26 10.05 -11.00 25.10
CA ASP A 26 8.73 -11.37 25.61
C ASP A 26 7.87 -11.76 24.42
N SER A 27 7.32 -12.97 24.49
CA SER A 27 6.39 -13.51 23.50
C SER A 27 5.13 -12.62 23.49
N VAL A 28 4.98 -11.81 22.44
CA VAL A 28 3.75 -11.05 22.22
C VAL A 28 2.67 -12.05 21.85
N SER A 29 1.68 -12.15 22.74
CA SER A 29 0.41 -12.84 22.52
C SER A 29 -0.23 -12.38 21.21
N GLN A 30 -0.58 -13.34 20.35
CA GLN A 30 -1.38 -13.05 19.16
C GLN A 30 -2.72 -12.40 19.56
N PRO A 31 -3.18 -11.36 18.85
CA PRO A 31 -4.53 -10.84 19.03
C PRO A 31 -5.54 -11.88 18.55
N GLN A 32 -6.39 -12.27 19.48
CA GLN A 32 -7.56 -13.11 19.28
C GLN A 32 -8.52 -12.43 18.30
N SER A 33 -9.00 -13.18 17.30
CA SER A 33 -9.99 -12.77 16.31
C SER A 33 -11.20 -12.09 16.98
N THR A 34 -11.38 -10.79 16.78
CA THR A 34 -12.61 -10.09 17.19
C THR A 34 -13.32 -9.53 15.99
N VAL A 35 -14.51 -10.08 15.74
CA VAL A 35 -15.62 -9.45 15.04
C VAL A 35 -15.64 -7.96 15.35
N ALA A 36 -15.74 -7.11 14.31
CA ALA A 36 -15.75 -5.65 14.38
C ALA A 36 -16.38 -5.14 15.67
N ASN A 37 -15.59 -4.44 16.49
CA ASN A 37 -16.04 -3.92 17.77
C ASN A 37 -16.99 -2.74 17.50
N LYS A 38 -18.27 -3.07 17.29
CA LYS A 38 -19.38 -2.13 17.04
C LYS A 38 -19.58 -1.13 18.19
N GLU A 39 -18.89 -1.33 19.31
CA GLU A 39 -19.03 -0.54 20.54
C GLU A 39 -18.57 0.92 20.40
N ASP A 40 -17.64 1.23 19.47
CA ASP A 40 -17.12 2.59 19.26
C ASP A 40 -17.58 3.23 17.94
N GLY A 41 -18.60 2.67 17.27
CA GLY A 41 -19.14 3.19 16.01
C GLY A 41 -18.29 2.92 14.76
N TRP A 42 -17.19 2.16 14.92
CA TRP A 42 -16.35 1.73 13.82
C TRP A 42 -16.94 0.53 13.06
N TYR A 43 -16.75 0.56 11.74
CA TYR A 43 -16.89 -0.59 10.87
C TYR A 43 -15.57 -0.81 10.15
N TYR A 44 -14.93 -1.95 10.37
CA TYR A 44 -13.74 -2.39 9.65
C TYR A 44 -14.10 -3.52 8.69
N LEU A 45 -13.37 -3.63 7.58
CA LEU A 45 -13.40 -4.82 6.76
C LEU A 45 -13.02 -6.04 7.62
N PRO A 46 -13.75 -7.16 7.53
CA PRO A 46 -13.54 -8.31 8.39
C PRO A 46 -12.14 -8.92 8.20
N ALA A 47 -11.59 -9.42 9.29
CA ALA A 47 -10.42 -10.27 9.28
C ALA A 47 -10.77 -11.71 8.88
N TYR A 48 -9.82 -12.37 8.21
CA TYR A 48 -9.88 -13.79 7.88
C TYR A 48 -8.68 -14.47 8.55
N THR A 49 -8.93 -15.46 9.41
CA THR A 49 -7.92 -16.08 10.27
C THR A 49 -6.73 -16.68 9.52
N ASN A 50 -6.92 -16.93 8.23
CA ASN A 50 -5.91 -17.43 7.31
C ASN A 50 -4.93 -16.32 6.88
N TYR A 51 -4.99 -15.91 5.61
CA TYR A 51 -4.00 -15.06 4.97
C TYR A 51 -4.26 -13.55 5.17
N ALA A 52 -5.33 -13.15 5.87
CA ALA A 52 -5.65 -11.76 6.19
C ALA A 52 -6.11 -11.58 7.66
N PRO A 53 -5.29 -11.98 8.65
CA PRO A 53 -5.73 -12.18 10.04
C PRO A 53 -6.05 -10.89 10.80
N GLN A 54 -5.69 -9.72 10.25
CA GLN A 54 -6.01 -8.41 10.81
C GLN A 54 -6.98 -7.59 9.93
N GLY A 55 -7.61 -8.21 8.93
CA GLY A 55 -8.45 -7.52 7.95
C GLY A 55 -7.67 -7.17 6.70
N LEU A 56 -7.94 -6.00 6.12
CA LEU A 56 -7.27 -5.54 4.91
C LEU A 56 -5.74 -5.46 5.12
N PRO A 57 -4.89 -6.05 4.26
CA PRO A 57 -3.43 -5.89 4.35
C PRO A 57 -2.98 -4.42 4.17
N ASP A 58 -1.73 -4.13 4.51
CA ASP A 58 -1.15 -2.76 4.46
C ASP A 58 0.19 -2.74 3.72
N PHE A 59 0.18 -3.15 2.44
CA PHE A 59 1.40 -3.36 1.67
C PHE A 59 2.14 -2.05 1.37
N ASP A 60 3.31 -1.88 1.98
CA ASP A 60 4.13 -0.68 1.81
C ASP A 60 4.73 -0.59 0.40
N GLN A 61 4.57 0.53 -0.30
CA GLN A 61 5.17 0.70 -1.62
C GLN A 61 6.68 1.03 -1.58
N ARG A 62 7.26 1.22 -0.40
CA ARG A 62 8.64 1.70 -0.19
C ARG A 62 9.67 0.57 -0.16
N GLN A 63 9.39 -0.56 -0.82
CA GLN A 63 10.18 -1.78 -0.69
C GLN A 63 11.29 -1.91 -1.72
N ASP A 64 10.98 -1.75 -3.01
CA ASP A 64 11.94 -1.89 -4.09
C ASP A 64 12.18 -0.56 -4.83
N ASN A 65 12.49 -0.59 -6.12
CA ASN A 65 12.71 0.58 -6.94
C ASN A 65 11.43 1.04 -7.64
N TRP A 66 10.31 0.96 -6.93
CA TRP A 66 8.97 1.43 -7.30
C TRP A 66 8.86 2.96 -7.24
N LYS A 67 9.90 3.61 -7.76
CA LYS A 67 10.02 5.05 -7.86
C LYS A 67 9.94 5.46 -9.32
N ALA A 68 9.17 6.50 -9.55
CA ALA A 68 9.21 7.28 -10.77
C ALA A 68 10.61 7.87 -10.96
N ARG A 69 11.37 7.29 -11.89
CA ARG A 69 12.74 7.72 -12.26
C ARG A 69 12.81 8.40 -13.63
N GLN A 70 11.67 8.77 -14.21
CA GLN A 70 11.59 9.46 -15.49
C GLN A 70 11.60 10.99 -15.31
N GLY A 71 12.12 11.73 -16.31
CA GLY A 71 12.10 13.18 -16.31
C GLY A 71 12.92 13.82 -15.19
N ILE A 72 12.41 14.93 -14.62
CA ILE A 72 13.08 15.68 -13.55
C ILE A 72 13.25 14.87 -12.27
N TRP A 73 12.37 13.89 -12.03
CA TRP A 73 12.36 13.06 -10.81
C TRP A 73 13.62 12.21 -10.64
N ARG A 74 14.27 11.84 -11.75
CA ARG A 74 15.57 11.17 -11.73
C ARG A 74 16.63 11.96 -10.94
N PHE A 75 16.60 13.28 -11.02
CA PHE A 75 17.61 14.14 -10.42
C PHE A 75 17.35 14.45 -8.94
N VAL A 76 16.18 14.07 -8.41
CA VAL A 76 15.82 14.23 -6.99
C VAL A 76 15.69 12.90 -6.24
N GLY A 77 16.18 11.80 -6.83
CA GLY A 77 16.16 10.47 -6.20
C GLY A 77 14.89 9.64 -6.43
N GLY A 78 13.97 10.14 -7.27
CA GLY A 78 12.69 9.50 -7.60
C GLY A 78 11.59 9.73 -6.56
N LEU A 79 10.34 9.66 -7.01
CA LEU A 79 9.15 9.69 -6.16
C LEU A 79 8.52 8.30 -6.14
N TRP A 80 8.12 7.80 -4.98
CA TRP A 80 7.31 6.58 -4.89
C TRP A 80 6.01 6.76 -5.71
N SER A 81 5.67 5.77 -6.53
CA SER A 81 4.63 5.89 -7.56
C SER A 81 3.67 4.69 -7.64
N PHE A 82 3.80 3.73 -6.73
CA PHE A 82 3.12 2.44 -6.78
C PHE A 82 1.92 2.33 -5.83
N CYS A 83 1.51 3.43 -5.19
CA CYS A 83 0.35 3.44 -4.29
C CYS A 83 -0.92 2.83 -4.88
N GLY A 84 -1.23 3.08 -6.16
CA GLY A 84 -2.40 2.47 -6.81
C GLY A 84 -2.31 0.93 -6.86
N PRO A 85 -1.26 0.36 -7.48
CA PRO A 85 -1.02 -1.08 -7.48
C PRO A 85 -0.93 -1.72 -6.09
N SER A 86 -0.27 -1.06 -5.13
CA SER A 86 -0.21 -1.54 -3.74
C SER A 86 -1.60 -1.63 -3.12
N SER A 87 -2.43 -0.58 -3.24
CA SER A 87 -3.80 -0.61 -2.71
C SER A 87 -4.70 -1.64 -3.41
N LEU A 88 -4.47 -1.94 -4.70
CA LEU A 88 -5.16 -3.05 -5.36
C LEU A 88 -4.69 -4.42 -4.87
N ALA A 89 -3.38 -4.57 -4.60
CA ALA A 89 -2.83 -5.81 -4.07
C ALA A 89 -3.44 -6.15 -2.71
N GLU A 90 -3.58 -5.15 -1.83
CA GLU A 90 -4.25 -5.29 -0.52
C GLU A 90 -5.69 -5.80 -0.68
N ILE A 91 -6.46 -5.17 -1.57
CA ILE A 91 -7.86 -5.55 -1.81
C ILE A 91 -7.98 -6.95 -2.39
N PHE A 92 -7.18 -7.29 -3.40
CA PHE A 92 -7.25 -8.60 -4.03
C PHE A 92 -6.79 -9.70 -3.09
N TRP A 93 -5.76 -9.45 -2.28
CA TRP A 93 -5.35 -10.36 -1.22
C TRP A 93 -6.45 -10.58 -0.19
N TRP A 94 -7.12 -9.51 0.25
CA TRP A 94 -8.22 -9.60 1.21
C TRP A 94 -9.43 -10.36 0.66
N PHE A 95 -9.83 -10.10 -0.60
CA PHE A 95 -10.92 -10.84 -1.24
C PHE A 95 -10.55 -12.30 -1.49
N ASP A 96 -9.31 -12.59 -1.86
CA ASP A 96 -8.87 -13.97 -2.07
C ASP A 96 -8.88 -14.75 -0.76
N SER A 97 -8.32 -14.18 0.31
CA SER A 97 -8.36 -14.73 1.68
C SER A 97 -9.77 -15.08 2.17
N LYS A 98 -10.80 -14.31 1.74
CA LYS A 98 -12.21 -14.57 2.08
C LYS A 98 -12.72 -15.92 1.56
N HIS A 99 -12.23 -16.34 0.40
CA HIS A 99 -12.69 -17.55 -0.31
C HIS A 99 -11.77 -18.74 -0.15
N GLU A 100 -10.59 -18.52 0.41
CA GLU A 100 -9.60 -19.55 0.71
C GLU A 100 -9.97 -20.42 1.94
N ASP A 101 -9.15 -21.44 2.21
CA ASP A 101 -9.26 -22.28 3.41
C ASP A 101 -9.19 -21.42 4.69
N PRO A 102 -10.24 -21.42 5.55
CA PRO A 102 -10.23 -20.66 6.81
C PRO A 102 -9.16 -21.09 7.81
N ASP A 103 -8.70 -22.35 7.72
CA ASP A 103 -7.62 -22.92 8.54
C ASP A 103 -6.24 -22.80 7.87
N GLY A 104 -6.18 -22.19 6.67
CA GLY A 104 -4.96 -21.95 5.92
C GLY A 104 -4.02 -20.96 6.62
N TYR A 105 -2.77 -20.93 6.19
CA TYR A 105 -1.78 -19.98 6.69
C TYR A 105 -0.74 -19.70 5.61
N PRO A 106 -0.15 -18.48 5.57
CA PRO A 106 0.93 -18.19 4.63
C PRO A 106 2.01 -19.28 4.67
N GLY A 107 2.29 -19.87 3.52
CA GLY A 107 3.31 -20.89 3.35
C GLY A 107 2.82 -22.35 3.43
N ASP A 108 1.51 -22.60 3.50
CA ASP A 108 0.92 -23.94 3.45
C ASP A 108 0.82 -24.53 2.03
N GLY A 109 0.97 -23.69 1.00
CA GLY A 109 0.89 -24.06 -0.41
C GLY A 109 -0.54 -24.33 -0.91
N ASN A 110 -1.56 -23.89 -0.18
CA ASN A 110 -2.95 -23.98 -0.60
C ASN A 110 -3.34 -22.76 -1.43
N ASN A 111 -3.86 -23.02 -2.63
CA ASN A 111 -4.30 -21.99 -3.58
C ASN A 111 -5.64 -22.45 -4.16
N THR A 112 -6.76 -22.01 -3.60
CA THR A 112 -8.10 -22.45 -3.99
C THR A 112 -8.91 -21.38 -4.70
N TYR A 113 -8.58 -20.09 -4.53
CA TYR A 113 -9.17 -18.96 -5.20
C TYR A 113 -8.17 -18.30 -6.17
N PRO A 114 -8.57 -17.86 -7.38
CA PRO A 114 -7.60 -17.46 -8.42
C PRO A 114 -7.31 -15.94 -8.47
N LEU A 115 -7.76 -15.16 -7.49
CA LEU A 115 -7.66 -13.69 -7.53
C LEU A 115 -6.26 -13.22 -7.14
N VAL A 116 -5.64 -13.83 -6.15
CA VAL A 116 -4.18 -13.87 -5.98
C VAL A 116 -3.67 -15.10 -6.73
N ARG A 117 -2.48 -14.99 -7.32
CA ARG A 117 -1.94 -16.04 -8.19
C ARG A 117 -0.60 -16.48 -7.65
N ASP A 118 -0.25 -17.73 -7.89
CA ASP A 118 1.12 -18.21 -7.73
C ASP A 118 2.00 -17.57 -8.82
N LEU A 119 2.89 -16.66 -8.41
CA LEU A 119 3.79 -15.95 -9.33
C LEU A 119 5.22 -16.50 -9.29
N GLN A 120 5.47 -17.52 -8.46
CA GLN A 120 6.74 -18.23 -8.33
C GLN A 120 7.93 -17.26 -8.22
N ALA A 121 7.84 -16.33 -7.26
CA ALA A 121 8.89 -15.34 -7.00
C ALA A 121 10.27 -16.03 -6.93
N PRO A 122 11.28 -15.60 -7.73
CA PRO A 122 12.54 -16.32 -7.90
C PRO A 122 13.35 -16.62 -6.62
N GLY A 123 13.18 -15.84 -5.56
CA GLY A 123 13.89 -15.98 -4.29
C GLY A 123 13.50 -17.22 -3.50
N VAL A 124 14.14 -17.38 -2.34
CA VAL A 124 13.75 -18.43 -1.41
C VAL A 124 12.40 -18.02 -0.80
N PRO A 125 11.33 -18.83 -0.96
CA PRO A 125 10.00 -18.49 -0.45
C PRO A 125 10.02 -18.25 1.05
N ILE A 126 9.29 -17.24 1.50
CA ILE A 126 9.15 -16.90 2.92
C ILE A 126 7.70 -16.48 3.16
N PRO A 127 6.90 -17.26 3.91
CA PRO A 127 7.09 -18.66 4.30
C PRO A 127 6.78 -19.67 3.17
N GLY A 128 6.98 -20.96 3.43
CA GLY A 128 6.41 -22.05 2.61
C GLY A 128 7.05 -22.34 1.25
N PRO A 129 6.31 -22.98 0.32
CA PRO A 129 6.79 -23.28 -1.02
C PRO A 129 6.64 -22.09 -1.97
N LEU A 130 7.31 -22.17 -3.13
CA LEU A 130 7.15 -21.18 -4.21
C LEU A 130 5.77 -21.19 -4.84
N SER A 131 5.03 -22.30 -4.70
CA SER A 131 3.71 -22.48 -5.27
C SER A 131 2.61 -21.90 -4.40
N ASP A 132 2.94 -21.19 -3.32
CA ASP A 132 1.99 -20.58 -2.41
C ASP A 132 1.70 -19.15 -2.87
N ASP A 133 0.45 -18.85 -3.19
CA ASP A 133 0.03 -17.55 -3.68
C ASP A 133 -0.07 -16.48 -2.57
N HIS A 134 -0.07 -16.89 -1.31
CA HIS A 134 -0.01 -16.02 -0.14
C HIS A 134 1.37 -16.02 0.55
N ASN A 135 2.40 -16.42 -0.19
CA ASN A 135 3.79 -16.21 0.19
C ASN A 135 4.12 -14.72 0.28
N PHE A 136 4.91 -14.28 1.28
CA PHE A 136 5.25 -12.85 1.41
C PHE A 136 6.11 -12.35 0.24
N ASN A 137 6.90 -13.23 -0.37
CA ASN A 137 7.64 -12.91 -1.60
C ASN A 137 6.71 -12.73 -2.81
N ASN A 138 5.47 -13.22 -2.76
CA ASN A 138 4.50 -13.00 -3.82
C ASN A 138 4.06 -11.53 -3.86
N VAL A 139 4.04 -10.84 -2.72
CA VAL A 139 3.83 -9.39 -2.67
C VAL A 139 5.00 -8.67 -3.35
N ASN A 140 6.21 -8.97 -2.87
CA ASN A 140 7.47 -8.49 -3.41
C ASN A 140 8.66 -9.28 -2.84
N ASP A 141 9.65 -9.59 -3.67
CA ASP A 141 10.89 -10.24 -3.28
C ASP A 141 12.09 -9.26 -3.42
N ALA A 142 12.88 -9.13 -2.36
CA ALA A 142 14.02 -8.22 -2.35
C ALA A 142 15.17 -8.68 -3.28
N ALA A 143 15.19 -9.94 -3.70
CA ALA A 143 16.16 -10.48 -4.64
C ALA A 143 15.87 -10.07 -6.10
N THR A 144 14.70 -9.48 -6.35
CA THR A 144 14.10 -9.41 -7.68
C THR A 144 13.76 -7.99 -8.12
N ALA A 145 14.78 -7.13 -8.19
CA ALA A 145 14.58 -5.72 -8.51
C ALA A 145 13.74 -5.42 -9.76
N TRP A 146 12.73 -4.57 -9.58
CA TRP A 146 11.89 -3.95 -10.60
C TRP A 146 12.73 -3.19 -11.62
N ARG A 147 12.52 -3.51 -12.90
CA ARG A 147 13.15 -2.78 -14.02
C ARG A 147 12.11 -2.23 -15.00
N SER A 148 11.10 -1.55 -14.47
CA SER A 148 10.11 -0.79 -15.27
C SER A 148 9.40 -1.67 -16.30
N GLY A 149 8.77 -2.76 -15.85
CA GLY A 149 8.07 -3.72 -16.70
C GLY A 149 8.97 -4.76 -17.37
N ARG A 150 10.27 -4.80 -17.03
CA ARG A 150 11.21 -5.84 -17.45
C ARG A 150 11.81 -6.53 -16.23
N GLY A 151 11.07 -7.44 -15.61
CA GLY A 151 11.49 -8.10 -14.39
C GLY A 151 10.53 -9.20 -14.00
N PRO A 152 10.80 -9.86 -12.86
CA PRO A 152 9.87 -10.81 -12.27
C PRO A 152 8.53 -10.12 -11.93
N LYS A 153 7.57 -10.97 -11.61
CA LYS A 153 6.15 -10.72 -11.80
C LYS A 153 5.43 -10.91 -10.47
N GLU A 154 5.95 -10.35 -9.40
CA GLU A 154 5.28 -10.31 -8.10
C GLU A 154 3.97 -9.50 -8.20
N LEU A 155 3.08 -9.65 -7.22
CA LEU A 155 1.69 -9.20 -7.27
C LEU A 155 1.59 -7.71 -7.56
N ILE A 156 2.28 -6.87 -6.78
CA ILE A 156 2.27 -5.42 -6.95
C ILE A 156 2.86 -5.01 -8.31
N GLU A 157 3.89 -5.69 -8.77
CA GLU A 157 4.56 -5.40 -10.04
C GLU A 157 3.70 -5.76 -11.25
N GLN A 158 2.95 -6.86 -11.18
CA GLN A 158 1.96 -7.20 -12.19
C GLN A 158 0.81 -6.21 -12.18
N LEU A 159 0.26 -5.88 -11.02
CA LEU A 159 -0.80 -4.88 -10.94
C LEU A 159 -0.34 -3.53 -11.48
N ALA A 160 0.92 -3.14 -11.25
CA ALA A 160 1.51 -1.96 -11.88
C ALA A 160 1.54 -2.06 -13.41
N TRP A 161 1.81 -3.23 -13.97
CA TRP A 161 1.72 -3.46 -15.41
C TRP A 161 0.29 -3.39 -15.95
N TYR A 162 -0.67 -4.02 -15.27
CA TYR A 162 -2.09 -3.97 -15.64
C TYR A 162 -2.62 -2.53 -15.60
N CYS A 163 -2.29 -1.81 -14.53
CA CYS A 163 -2.64 -0.41 -14.32
C CYS A 163 -1.77 0.58 -15.09
N ASN A 164 -0.84 0.09 -15.93
CA ASN A 164 0.07 0.92 -16.70
C ASN A 164 0.75 2.03 -15.86
N SER A 165 1.09 1.72 -14.61
CA SER A 165 1.74 2.63 -13.68
C SER A 165 3.09 3.07 -14.23
N ASP A 166 3.40 4.37 -14.10
CA ASP A 166 4.57 4.99 -14.72
C ASP A 166 4.69 4.73 -16.24
N PHE A 167 3.57 4.42 -16.90
CA PHE A 167 3.50 4.01 -18.29
C PHE A 167 4.35 2.78 -18.64
N CYS A 168 4.52 1.84 -17.70
CA CYS A 168 5.36 0.67 -17.92
C CYS A 168 4.82 -0.27 -19.02
N ARG A 169 3.51 -0.28 -19.27
CA ARG A 169 2.88 -1.03 -20.39
C ARG A 169 2.98 -0.27 -21.72
N TYR A 170 2.91 1.06 -21.69
CA TYR A 170 3.01 1.93 -22.88
C TYR A 170 4.15 2.97 -22.78
N PRO A 171 5.43 2.55 -22.88
CA PRO A 171 6.60 3.35 -22.50
C PRO A 171 6.94 4.54 -23.43
N PHE A 172 6.10 4.82 -24.42
CA PHE A 172 6.28 5.95 -25.34
C PHE A 172 5.76 7.27 -24.76
N ILE A 173 4.92 7.21 -23.73
CA ILE A 173 4.47 8.39 -22.99
C ILE A 173 5.48 8.66 -21.87
N ARG A 174 6.05 9.88 -21.86
CA ARG A 174 7.13 10.28 -20.93
C ARG A 174 6.69 11.47 -20.08
N GLY A 175 7.23 11.53 -18.86
CA GLY A 175 7.12 12.71 -18.00
C GLY A 175 5.88 12.74 -17.10
N ILE A 176 5.13 11.65 -17.05
CA ILE A 176 4.01 11.44 -16.14
C ILE A 176 4.32 10.20 -15.30
N PHE A 177 3.95 10.24 -14.03
CA PHE A 177 4.27 9.22 -13.03
C PHE A 177 3.05 8.86 -12.19
N GLY A 178 3.07 7.68 -11.59
CA GLY A 178 1.96 7.09 -10.86
C GLY A 178 0.97 6.39 -11.76
N THR A 179 -0.24 6.19 -11.23
CA THR A 179 -1.35 5.49 -11.88
C THR A 179 -2.50 6.45 -12.13
N PHE A 180 -3.00 6.51 -13.36
CA PHE A 180 -4.22 7.26 -13.66
C PHE A 180 -5.46 6.50 -13.21
N GLN A 181 -6.53 7.23 -12.89
CA GLN A 181 -7.79 6.64 -12.41
C GLN A 181 -8.32 5.60 -13.39
N ASN A 182 -8.40 5.95 -14.68
CA ASN A 182 -8.91 5.03 -15.71
C ASN A 182 -8.01 3.80 -15.88
N TYR A 183 -6.69 3.92 -15.71
CA TYR A 183 -5.83 2.74 -15.79
C TYR A 183 -5.90 1.89 -14.51
N LEU A 184 -6.16 2.48 -13.34
CA LEU A 184 -6.42 1.72 -12.13
C LEU A 184 -7.70 0.86 -12.31
N GLU A 185 -8.76 1.48 -12.83
CA GLU A 185 -10.02 0.81 -13.15
C GLU A 185 -9.83 -0.30 -14.20
N ASP A 186 -9.27 0.04 -15.37
CA ASP A 186 -9.00 -0.92 -16.45
C ASP A 186 -8.10 -2.07 -15.97
N GLY A 187 -7.10 -1.76 -15.15
CA GLY A 187 -6.14 -2.72 -14.61
C GLY A 187 -6.78 -3.68 -13.64
N ALA A 188 -7.59 -3.17 -12.70
CA ALA A 188 -8.36 -3.98 -11.76
C ALA A 188 -9.36 -4.89 -12.49
N TRP A 189 -10.11 -4.34 -13.46
CA TRP A 189 -11.07 -5.11 -14.25
C TRP A 189 -10.40 -6.23 -15.05
N GLN A 190 -9.29 -5.91 -15.73
CA GLN A 190 -8.56 -6.89 -16.51
C GLN A 190 -7.93 -7.98 -15.61
N TRP A 191 -7.47 -7.63 -14.41
CA TRP A 191 -6.96 -8.61 -13.44
C TRP A 191 -8.04 -9.63 -13.03
N ILE A 192 -9.24 -9.14 -12.66
CA ILE A 192 -10.41 -9.96 -12.35
C ILE A 192 -10.82 -10.84 -13.53
N CYS A 193 -10.86 -10.28 -14.75
CA CYS A 193 -11.18 -11.04 -15.96
C CYS A 193 -10.16 -12.16 -16.22
N ASP A 194 -8.87 -11.86 -16.07
CA ASP A 194 -7.81 -12.84 -16.30
C ASP A 194 -7.76 -13.92 -15.21
N ALA A 195 -8.37 -13.66 -14.04
CA ALA A 195 -8.63 -14.66 -13.00
C ALA A 195 -9.90 -15.51 -13.28
N GLY A 196 -10.69 -15.16 -14.31
CA GLY A 196 -11.94 -15.82 -14.64
C GLY A 196 -13.11 -15.44 -13.73
N LEU A 197 -13.03 -14.31 -13.04
CA LEU A 197 -13.95 -13.88 -11.99
C LEU A 197 -14.85 -12.70 -12.41
N GLN A 198 -14.96 -12.40 -13.72
CA GLN A 198 -15.72 -11.24 -14.22
C GLN A 198 -17.22 -11.30 -13.91
N GLU A 199 -17.77 -12.47 -13.61
CA GLU A 199 -19.17 -12.63 -13.20
C GLU A 199 -19.36 -12.58 -11.67
N HIS A 200 -18.25 -12.57 -10.91
CA HIS A 200 -18.24 -12.57 -9.45
C HIS A 200 -18.02 -11.18 -8.86
N TYR A 201 -17.48 -10.23 -9.64
CA TYR A 201 -17.18 -8.89 -9.16
C TYR A 201 -17.73 -7.81 -10.09
N ARG A 202 -18.13 -6.69 -9.49
CA ARG A 202 -18.40 -5.43 -10.17
C ARG A 202 -17.38 -4.38 -9.74
N ILE A 203 -17.05 -3.48 -10.65
CA ILE A 203 -16.21 -2.31 -10.38
C ILE A 203 -17.04 -1.05 -10.62
N GLU A 204 -16.95 -0.10 -9.70
CA GLU A 204 -17.55 1.22 -9.81
C GLU A 204 -16.51 2.32 -9.57
N ALA A 205 -16.48 3.30 -10.48
CA ALA A 205 -15.64 4.48 -10.38
C ALA A 205 -16.49 5.69 -9.95
N VAL A 206 -16.21 6.23 -8.76
CA VAL A 206 -16.94 7.39 -8.20
C VAL A 206 -16.02 8.61 -8.17
N TYR A 207 -16.35 9.62 -8.96
CA TYR A 207 -15.67 10.92 -8.91
C TYR A 207 -16.25 11.79 -7.80
N HIS A 208 -15.38 12.47 -7.05
CA HIS A 208 -15.77 13.32 -5.91
C HIS A 208 -16.63 12.57 -4.88
N PRO A 209 -16.19 11.41 -4.37
CA PRO A 209 -17.03 10.54 -3.54
C PRO A 209 -17.46 11.25 -2.27
N GLU A 210 -18.75 11.21 -1.96
CA GLU A 210 -19.25 11.57 -0.64
C GLU A 210 -18.78 10.56 0.39
N PHE A 211 -18.50 11.01 1.62
CA PHE A 211 -18.02 10.12 2.67
C PHE A 211 -19.04 9.01 3.00
N THR A 212 -20.33 9.32 2.90
CA THR A 212 -21.44 8.37 3.09
C THR A 212 -21.38 7.21 2.11
N ILE A 213 -21.04 7.45 0.83
CA ILE A 213 -20.86 6.38 -0.16
C ILE A 213 -19.72 5.45 0.29
N ILE A 214 -18.60 6.01 0.76
CA ILE A 214 -17.50 5.21 1.29
C ILE A 214 -17.96 4.37 2.48
N CYS A 215 -18.73 4.95 3.40
CA CYS A 215 -19.27 4.23 4.54
C CYS A 215 -20.18 3.08 4.15
N ASP A 216 -21.12 3.34 3.22
CA ASP A 216 -22.11 2.36 2.78
C ASP A 216 -21.44 1.13 2.16
N HIS A 217 -20.39 1.33 1.35
CA HIS A 217 -19.64 0.24 0.72
C HIS A 217 -18.81 -0.55 1.73
N ILE A 218 -18.08 0.13 2.61
CA ILE A 218 -17.31 -0.55 3.65
C ILE A 218 -18.24 -1.37 4.56
N GLN A 219 -19.41 -0.85 4.92
CA GLN A 219 -20.43 -1.57 5.70
C GLN A 219 -21.04 -2.77 4.98
N GLN A 220 -20.96 -2.83 3.65
CA GLN A 220 -21.37 -3.95 2.82
C GLN A 220 -20.24 -4.97 2.59
N ASN A 221 -19.05 -4.74 3.16
CA ASN A 221 -17.82 -5.48 2.86
C ASN A 221 -17.39 -5.38 1.39
N ASP A 222 -17.68 -4.24 0.77
CA ASP A 222 -17.07 -3.89 -0.51
C ASP A 222 -15.70 -3.24 -0.25
N ALA A 223 -14.77 -3.45 -1.17
CA ALA A 223 -13.45 -2.86 -1.08
C ALA A 223 -13.40 -1.49 -1.75
N VAL A 224 -12.69 -0.54 -1.15
CA VAL A 224 -12.61 0.85 -1.62
C VAL A 224 -11.16 1.33 -1.67
N VAL A 225 -10.72 1.83 -2.82
CA VAL A 225 -9.48 2.62 -2.98
C VAL A 225 -9.84 4.08 -3.20
N VAL A 226 -9.31 5.00 -2.39
CA VAL A 226 -9.52 6.44 -2.52
C VAL A 226 -8.27 7.13 -3.05
N LEU A 227 -8.43 8.05 -4.01
CA LEU A 227 -7.39 8.94 -4.48
C LEU A 227 -7.46 10.30 -3.79
N PHE A 228 -6.46 10.58 -2.96
CA PHE A 228 -6.29 11.89 -2.32
C PHE A 228 -5.40 12.80 -3.15
N LEU A 229 -5.92 13.96 -3.56
CA LEU A 229 -5.14 15.07 -4.07
C LEU A 229 -4.52 15.84 -2.91
N PHE A 230 -3.20 16.07 -2.93
CA PHE A 230 -2.56 16.86 -1.89
C PHE A 230 -2.84 18.35 -2.04
N TYR A 231 -3.38 18.92 -0.97
CA TYR A 231 -3.71 20.33 -0.84
C TYR A 231 -2.83 20.99 0.21
N ARG A 232 -2.25 22.15 -0.12
CA ARG A 232 -1.47 22.95 0.83
C ARG A 232 -2.28 24.16 1.28
N PRO A 233 -2.78 24.18 2.53
CA PRO A 233 -3.45 25.34 3.07
C PRO A 233 -2.53 26.58 2.96
N HIS A 234 -3.08 27.71 2.51
CA HIS A 234 -2.42 29.01 2.46
C HIS A 234 -1.24 29.15 1.47
N ALA A 235 -1.06 28.24 0.52
CA ALA A 235 -0.10 28.49 -0.55
C ALA A 235 -0.64 29.60 -1.47
N SER A 236 0.11 30.70 -1.57
CA SER A 236 -0.24 31.84 -2.43
C SER A 236 -0.05 31.56 -3.92
N ILE A 237 0.63 30.47 -4.28
CA ILE A 237 0.87 30.01 -5.66
C ILE A 237 0.71 28.48 -5.67
N PHE A 238 -0.14 27.95 -6.55
CA PHE A 238 -0.49 26.52 -6.67
C PHE A 238 -0.94 25.85 -5.35
N PRO A 239 -2.15 26.18 -4.84
CA PRO A 239 -2.65 25.61 -3.58
C PRO A 239 -2.88 24.10 -3.64
N THR A 240 -3.04 23.55 -4.84
CA THR A 240 -3.04 22.09 -5.09
C THR A 240 -1.70 21.69 -5.70
N PHE A 241 -1.03 20.73 -5.06
CA PHE A 241 0.03 20.00 -5.74
C PHE A 241 -0.63 19.06 -6.74
N ARG A 242 -0.09 18.94 -7.96
CA ARG A 242 -0.52 17.89 -8.92
C ARG A 242 0.02 16.52 -8.52
N ILE A 243 0.13 16.26 -7.22
CA ILE A 243 0.58 15.01 -6.64
C ILE A 243 -0.62 14.46 -5.88
N SER A 244 -0.90 13.19 -6.13
CA SER A 244 -2.01 12.47 -5.54
C SER A 244 -1.51 11.12 -5.05
N HIS A 245 -2.27 10.51 -4.15
CA HIS A 245 -1.92 9.27 -3.49
C HIS A 245 -3.15 8.39 -3.32
N TYR A 246 -3.02 7.10 -3.66
CA TYR A 246 -4.08 6.11 -3.46
C TYR A 246 -3.88 5.43 -2.11
N CYS A 247 -4.99 5.16 -1.43
CA CYS A 247 -5.03 4.37 -0.21
C CYS A 247 -6.24 3.45 -0.27
N ALA A 248 -6.11 2.24 0.27
CA ALA A 248 -7.27 1.39 0.49
C ALA A 248 -7.91 1.73 1.85
N VAL A 249 -9.22 1.61 1.94
CA VAL A 249 -9.98 1.95 3.15
C VAL A 249 -10.19 0.68 3.97
N ALA A 250 -9.54 0.60 5.12
CA ALA A 250 -9.65 -0.54 6.04
C ALA A 250 -10.89 -0.43 6.93
N GLY A 251 -11.33 0.79 7.24
CA GLY A 251 -12.49 1.01 8.10
C GLY A 251 -13.00 2.45 8.10
N VAL A 252 -14.22 2.61 8.62
CA VAL A 252 -14.94 3.89 8.68
C VAL A 252 -15.65 4.05 10.03
N ASN A 253 -15.82 5.31 10.43
CA ASN A 253 -16.67 5.69 11.54
C ASN A 253 -17.58 6.85 11.10
N LEU A 254 -18.90 6.70 11.30
CA LEU A 254 -19.90 7.69 10.90
C LEU A 254 -19.75 9.05 11.61
N GLU A 255 -19.00 9.11 12.70
CA GLU A 255 -18.65 10.35 13.40
C GLU A 255 -17.57 11.18 12.66
N GLY A 256 -17.10 10.71 11.51
CA GLY A 256 -16.14 11.42 10.68
C GLY A 256 -14.70 10.95 10.90
N TYR A 257 -14.48 9.65 10.98
CA TYR A 257 -13.14 9.06 10.95
C TYR A 257 -13.04 7.99 9.87
N ILE A 258 -11.84 7.85 9.32
CA ILE A 258 -11.50 6.85 8.31
C ILE A 258 -10.18 6.18 8.70
N ALA A 259 -10.09 4.87 8.55
CA ALA A 259 -8.88 4.09 8.73
C ALA A 259 -8.37 3.67 7.34
N LEU A 260 -7.10 3.93 7.05
CA LEU A 260 -6.49 3.70 5.74
C LEU A 260 -5.35 2.69 5.84
N SER A 261 -5.31 1.71 4.95
CA SER A 261 -4.02 1.13 4.53
C SER A 261 -3.38 2.14 3.61
N ASP A 262 -2.33 2.80 4.08
CA ASP A 262 -1.63 3.85 3.36
C ASP A 262 -0.27 3.28 2.91
N PRO A 263 -0.08 3.04 1.60
CA PRO A 263 1.16 2.44 1.09
C PRO A 263 2.43 3.30 1.28
N ILE A 264 2.38 4.41 2.00
CA ILE A 264 3.53 5.27 2.37
C ILE A 264 3.56 5.55 3.87
N GLN A 265 2.41 5.72 4.51
CA GLN A 265 2.29 6.10 5.91
C GLN A 265 1.92 4.87 6.73
N ASN A 266 2.75 4.59 7.72
CA ASN A 266 2.56 3.49 8.64
C ASN A 266 2.70 4.12 10.04
N ILE A 267 1.83 5.10 10.37
CA ILE A 267 1.94 5.92 11.57
C ILE A 267 1.71 5.09 12.82
N GLU A 268 0.66 4.26 12.82
CA GLU A 268 0.28 3.42 13.95
C GLU A 268 1.20 2.21 14.11
N ASN A 269 1.69 1.65 12.99
CA ASN A 269 2.60 0.50 13.00
C ASN A 269 3.72 0.62 11.93
N PRO A 270 4.77 1.42 12.19
CA PRO A 270 5.79 1.73 11.19
C PRO A 270 6.63 0.55 10.70
N GLY A 271 6.59 -0.59 11.39
CA GLY A 271 7.48 -1.72 11.15
C GLY A 271 8.99 -1.35 11.29
N PRO A 272 9.88 -2.35 11.37
CA PRO A 272 11.32 -2.11 11.25
C PRO A 272 11.75 -1.79 9.80
N SER A 273 11.01 -2.28 8.81
CA SER A 273 11.26 -2.07 7.38
C SER A 273 9.95 -2.11 6.56
N PRO A 274 9.93 -1.48 5.37
CA PRO A 274 8.81 -1.60 4.44
C PRO A 274 8.45 -3.05 4.05
N ALA A 275 9.43 -3.95 4.00
CA ALA A 275 9.20 -5.34 3.59
C ALA A 275 8.50 -6.18 4.66
N ASP A 276 8.48 -5.74 5.92
CA ASP A 276 7.77 -6.44 6.99
C ASP A 276 6.26 -6.42 6.75
N HIS A 277 5.77 -5.38 6.07
CA HIS A 277 4.37 -5.25 5.69
C HIS A 277 3.96 -6.20 4.56
N ASN A 278 4.87 -7.02 3.99
CA ASN A 278 4.46 -8.14 3.11
C ASN A 278 3.75 -9.26 3.87
N ASP A 279 3.93 -9.33 5.19
CA ASP A 279 3.11 -10.16 6.05
C ASP A 279 1.78 -9.43 6.29
N ALA A 280 0.69 -9.96 5.72
CA ALA A 280 -0.66 -9.42 5.88
C ALA A 280 -1.17 -9.44 7.34
N GLY A 281 -0.47 -10.08 8.27
CA GLY A 281 -0.71 -9.96 9.70
C GLY A 281 -0.12 -8.71 10.35
N ILE A 282 0.70 -7.95 9.63
CA ILE A 282 1.31 -6.69 10.08
C ILE A 282 0.61 -5.54 9.35
N VAL A 283 -0.25 -4.81 10.05
CA VAL A 283 -1.02 -3.69 9.51
C VAL A 283 -0.84 -2.43 10.36
N SER A 284 -0.94 -1.24 9.74
CA SER A 284 -0.98 0.06 10.43
C SER A 284 -2.41 0.60 10.54
N HIS A 285 -3.21 0.52 9.47
CA HIS A 285 -4.58 1.07 9.40
C HIS A 285 -4.67 2.49 10.00
N ASP A 286 -3.91 3.43 9.43
CA ASP A 286 -3.75 4.78 9.95
C ASP A 286 -5.10 5.51 10.05
N ILE A 287 -5.45 5.97 11.26
CA ILE A 287 -6.73 6.60 11.55
C ILE A 287 -6.64 8.11 11.35
N HIS A 288 -7.60 8.65 10.59
CA HIS A 288 -7.69 10.06 10.29
C HIS A 288 -9.09 10.61 10.59
N ALA A 289 -9.13 11.75 11.28
CA ALA A 289 -10.33 12.57 11.38
C ALA A 289 -10.58 13.27 10.04
N ILE A 290 -11.82 13.28 9.58
CA ILE A 290 -12.22 14.01 8.38
C ILE A 290 -12.89 15.34 8.74
N ASN A 291 -12.93 16.24 7.77
CA ASN A 291 -13.63 17.50 7.90
C ASN A 291 -14.58 17.67 6.71
N PHE A 292 -15.86 17.87 6.98
CA PHE A 292 -16.92 18.05 5.96
C PHE A 292 -16.97 19.48 5.37
N SER A 293 -16.14 20.40 5.88
CA SER A 293 -15.93 21.72 5.31
C SER A 293 -14.65 21.73 4.49
N CYS A 294 -14.68 21.05 3.34
CA CYS A 294 -13.54 21.02 2.43
C CYS A 294 -13.17 22.44 1.95
N PRO A 295 -11.88 22.82 1.93
CA PRO A 295 -11.44 24.12 1.43
C PRO A 295 -11.64 24.30 -0.08
N LEU A 296 -11.86 23.20 -0.81
CA LEU A 296 -12.22 23.17 -2.23
C LEU A 296 -13.55 22.41 -2.40
N PRO A 297 -14.69 22.99 -1.99
CA PRO A 297 -15.98 22.30 -1.97
C PRO A 297 -16.45 21.91 -3.38
N GLU A 298 -15.94 22.55 -4.43
CA GLU A 298 -16.17 22.16 -5.81
C GLU A 298 -15.45 20.87 -6.23
N ARG A 299 -14.55 20.35 -5.37
CA ARG A 299 -13.75 19.14 -5.62
C ARG A 299 -14.02 18.00 -4.66
N ALA A 300 -14.56 18.25 -3.48
CA ALA A 300 -14.95 17.21 -2.54
C ALA A 300 -15.85 17.79 -1.45
N SER A 301 -16.76 16.97 -0.93
CA SER A 301 -17.60 17.31 0.23
C SER A 301 -16.89 17.09 1.57
N TRP A 302 -15.72 16.43 1.58
CA TRP A 302 -14.92 16.18 2.77
C TRP A 302 -13.42 16.16 2.43
N TRP A 303 -12.57 16.23 3.44
CA TRP A 303 -11.10 16.10 3.29
C TRP A 303 -10.45 15.69 4.61
N ILE A 304 -9.19 15.24 4.54
CA ILE A 304 -8.37 14.95 5.71
C ILE A 304 -7.41 16.14 5.94
N PRO A 305 -7.59 16.94 7.00
CA PRO A 305 -6.65 18.00 7.35
C PRO A 305 -5.31 17.41 7.83
N ASN A 306 -4.20 18.01 7.43
CA ASN A 306 -2.85 17.61 7.84
C ASN A 306 -2.47 16.14 7.55
N TYR A 307 -3.13 15.55 6.56
CA TYR A 307 -2.95 14.18 6.11
C TYR A 307 -1.49 13.76 5.87
N PHE A 308 -0.73 14.55 5.11
CA PHE A 308 0.63 14.17 4.71
C PHE A 308 1.66 15.23 5.12
N SER A 309 2.86 14.80 5.51
CA SER A 309 3.92 15.69 5.99
C SER A 309 5.13 15.70 5.06
N VAL A 310 5.54 16.89 4.61
CA VAL A 310 6.80 17.09 3.87
C VAL A 310 7.68 18.04 4.68
N GLY A 311 8.52 17.47 5.54
CA GLY A 311 9.28 18.23 6.53
C GLY A 311 8.33 18.99 7.47
N PRO A 312 8.46 20.33 7.61
CA PRO A 312 7.56 21.12 8.44
C PRO A 312 6.20 21.41 7.77
N ILE A 313 6.02 21.07 6.49
CA ILE A 313 4.80 21.37 5.75
C ILE A 313 3.79 20.25 5.97
N LYS A 314 2.59 20.62 6.40
CA LYS A 314 1.42 19.74 6.45
C LYS A 314 0.56 19.97 5.21
N LEU A 315 0.17 18.88 4.57
CA LEU A 315 -0.71 18.84 3.40
C LEU A 315 -2.01 18.15 3.82
N GLY A 316 -3.15 18.63 3.33
CA GLY A 316 -4.40 17.90 3.42
C GLY A 316 -4.60 16.93 2.26
N GLY A 317 -5.40 15.91 2.47
CA GLY A 317 -5.85 14.97 1.43
C GLY A 317 -7.28 15.29 1.00
N ILE A 318 -7.47 15.67 -0.25
CA ILE A 318 -8.81 15.90 -0.83
C ILE A 318 -9.20 14.67 -1.66
N PRO A 319 -10.25 13.92 -1.30
CA PRO A 319 -10.70 12.73 -2.02
C PRO A 319 -11.32 13.16 -3.34
N THR A 320 -10.68 12.82 -4.45
CA THR A 320 -11.12 13.25 -5.79
C THR A 320 -11.74 12.11 -6.59
N TYR A 321 -11.51 10.87 -6.17
CA TYR A 321 -11.92 9.67 -6.84
C TYR A 321 -11.93 8.50 -5.84
N ALA A 322 -12.87 7.56 -6.02
CA ALA A 322 -12.85 6.26 -5.39
C ALA A 322 -13.07 5.16 -6.44
N LEU A 323 -12.29 4.08 -6.36
CA LEU A 323 -12.56 2.82 -7.04
C LEU A 323 -13.20 1.88 -6.02
N ILE A 324 -14.34 1.32 -6.36
CA ILE A 324 -15.11 0.43 -5.51
C ILE A 324 -15.17 -0.92 -6.21
N ILE A 325 -14.84 -1.98 -5.47
CA ILE A 325 -14.89 -3.36 -5.95
C ILE A 325 -15.82 -4.13 -5.02
N SER A 326 -16.87 -4.68 -5.59
CA SER A 326 -17.90 -5.39 -4.84
C SER A 326 -18.09 -6.78 -5.44
N GLU A 327 -18.43 -7.74 -4.59
CA GLU A 327 -18.90 -9.05 -5.06
C GLU A 327 -20.33 -8.97 -5.58
N ILE A 328 -20.65 -9.82 -6.55
CA ILE A 328 -21.98 -10.00 -7.12
C ILE A 328 -22.59 -11.24 -6.47
N ASP A 329 -23.78 -11.08 -5.90
CA ASP A 329 -24.58 -12.15 -5.27
C ASP A 329 -25.22 -13.11 -6.29
#